data_AF-W2VVD4-F1
#
_entry.id   AF-W2VVD4-F1
#
_cell.length_a   1.000
_cell.length_b   1.000
_cell.length_c   1.000
_cell.angle_alpha   90.00
_cell.angle_beta   90.00
_cell.angle_gamma   90.00
#
_symmetry.space_group_name_H-M   'P 1'
#
loop_
_entity.id
_entity.type
_entity.pdbx_description
1 polymer ?
#
loop_
_entity_poly.entity_id
_entity_poly.type
_entity_poly.pdbx_seq_one_letter_code
_entity_poly.pdbx_strand_id
1 'polypeptide(L)'
;MSVRERRRLKQIRYRTKKRRLLLEYEVEIPRLRDEIQDLEERRHNYSFTRTVWDVATEYFHLFQHGTVPESLRSYTERFLQQSICDHESLRKTWERFSIYFDCFDVRLQRLDKIGDDLLLATTTTSFAIPDKALRQLFTRNTNKKDDSELAAKLLN
;
A
#
# COMPACT_ATOMS: atom_id res chain seq x y z
N MET A 1 -35.69 -7.13 -43.56
CA MET A 1 -34.93 -7.67 -42.39
C MET A 1 -35.87 -8.02 -41.23
N SER A 2 -35.79 -9.25 -40.73
CA SER A 2 -36.62 -9.75 -39.62
C SER A 2 -36.25 -9.10 -38.28
N VAL A 3 -37.21 -9.01 -37.34
CA VAL A 3 -36.98 -8.53 -35.96
C VAL A 3 -35.92 -9.37 -35.23
N ARG A 4 -35.90 -10.69 -35.48
CA ARG A 4 -34.90 -11.61 -34.92
C ARG A 4 -33.48 -11.27 -35.38
N GLU A 5 -33.36 -10.86 -36.64
CA GLU A 5 -32.09 -10.51 -37.28
C GLU A 5 -31.53 -9.20 -36.73
N ARG A 6 -32.39 -8.20 -36.51
CA ARG A 6 -32.03 -6.95 -35.82
C ARG A 6 -31.56 -7.19 -34.39
N ARG A 7 -32.20 -8.10 -33.64
CA ARG A 7 -31.75 -8.47 -32.28
C ARG A 7 -30.40 -9.17 -32.29
N ARG A 8 -30.17 -10.10 -33.21
CA ARG A 8 -28.86 -10.77 -33.37
C ARG A 8 -27.74 -9.78 -33.67
N LEU A 9 -27.95 -8.85 -34.61
CA LEU A 9 -26.97 -7.81 -34.95
C LEU A 9 -26.63 -6.90 -33.75
N LYS A 10 -27.63 -6.49 -32.96
CA LYS A 10 -27.40 -5.72 -31.74
C LYS A 10 -26.59 -6.51 -30.70
N GLN A 11 -26.91 -7.79 -30.49
CA GLN A 11 -26.16 -8.65 -29.57
C GLN A 11 -24.71 -8.88 -30.02
N ILE A 12 -24.48 -9.10 -31.32
CA ILE A 12 -23.13 -9.23 -31.87
C ILE A 12 -22.33 -7.96 -31.61
N ARG A 13 -22.88 -6.78 -31.98
CA ARG A 13 -22.22 -5.49 -31.73
C ARG A 13 -21.89 -5.27 -30.25
N TYR A 14 -22.83 -5.57 -29.35
CA TYR A 14 -22.61 -5.44 -27.91
C TYR A 14 -21.46 -6.34 -27.43
N ARG A 15 -21.46 -7.62 -27.85
CA ARG A 15 -20.41 -8.58 -27.48
C ARG A 15 -19.05 -8.19 -28.05
N THR A 16 -19.01 -7.72 -29.30
CA THR A 16 -17.77 -7.24 -29.93
C THR A 16 -17.22 -6.01 -29.21
N LYS A 17 -18.08 -5.03 -28.86
CA LYS A 17 -17.67 -3.85 -28.10
C LYS A 17 -17.11 -4.22 -26.73
N LYS A 18 -17.79 -5.12 -26.00
CA LYS A 18 -17.34 -5.60 -24.70
C LYS A 18 -16.00 -6.35 -24.79
N ARG A 19 -15.82 -7.19 -25.81
CA ARG A 19 -14.56 -7.91 -26.03
C ARG A 19 -13.40 -6.95 -26.36
N ARG A 20 -13.64 -5.95 -27.21
CA ARG A 20 -12.62 -4.94 -27.54
C ARG A 20 -12.15 -4.19 -26.29
N LEU A 21 -13.09 -3.74 -25.46
CA LEU A 21 -12.78 -3.02 -24.23
C LEU A 21 -11.95 -3.88 -23.26
N LEU A 22 -12.28 -5.17 -23.14
CA LEU A 22 -11.50 -6.08 -22.28
C LEU A 22 -10.06 -6.26 -22.79
N LEU A 23 -9.89 -6.43 -24.11
CA LEU A 23 -8.55 -6.53 -24.71
C LEU A 23 -7.74 -5.25 -24.56
N GLU A 24 -8.40 -4.09 -24.63
CA GLU A 24 -7.77 -2.79 -24.40
C GLU A 24 -7.29 -2.67 -22.96
N TYR A 25 -8.14 -3.01 -21.98
CA TYR A 25 -7.74 -3.01 -20.56
C TYR A 25 -6.63 -4.02 -20.23
N GLU A 26 -6.65 -5.20 -20.85
CA GLU A 26 -5.59 -6.21 -20.67
C GLU A 26 -4.20 -5.69 -21.10
N VAL A 27 -4.14 -4.71 -22.01
CA VAL A 27 -2.89 -4.10 -22.48
C VAL A 27 -2.58 -2.80 -21.73
N GLU A 28 -3.58 -1.95 -21.51
CA GLU A 28 -3.39 -0.63 -20.90
C GLU A 28 -3.07 -0.72 -19.41
N ILE A 29 -3.69 -1.62 -18.65
CA ILE A 29 -3.45 -1.72 -17.21
C ILE A 29 -1.99 -2.09 -16.92
N PRO A 30 -1.40 -3.14 -17.53
CA PRO A 30 0.02 -3.44 -17.34
C PRO A 30 0.91 -2.28 -17.80
N ARG A 31 0.65 -1.70 -18.98
CA ARG A 31 1.44 -0.57 -19.50
C ARG A 31 1.47 0.61 -18.53
N LEU A 32 0.32 1.00 -17.98
CA LEU A 32 0.24 2.11 -17.03
C LEU A 32 0.95 1.77 -15.71
N ARG A 33 0.88 0.50 -15.27
CA ARG A 33 1.64 0.06 -14.09
C ARG A 33 3.15 0.14 -14.31
N ASP A 34 3.62 -0.31 -15.48
CA ASP A 34 5.03 -0.25 -15.85
C ASP A 34 5.51 1.22 -15.95
N GLU A 35 4.68 2.11 -16.52
CA GLU A 35 5.00 3.53 -16.63
C GLU A 35 5.04 4.22 -15.26
N ILE A 36 4.10 3.92 -14.36
CA ILE A 36 4.13 4.40 -12.97
C ILE A 36 5.42 3.93 -12.29
N GLN A 37 5.80 2.66 -12.48
CA GLN A 37 7.00 2.11 -11.88
C GLN A 37 8.28 2.79 -12.41
N ASP A 38 8.43 3.00 -13.73
CA ASP A 38 9.60 3.71 -14.30
C ASP A 38 9.69 5.16 -13.77
N LEU A 39 8.55 5.86 -13.68
CA LEU A 39 8.50 7.21 -13.14
C LEU A 39 8.87 7.26 -11.66
N GLU A 40 8.42 6.28 -10.88
CA GLU A 40 8.83 6.14 -9.48
C GLU A 40 10.33 5.85 -9.38
N GLU A 41 10.87 4.88 -10.10
CA GLU A 41 12.31 4.56 -10.11
C GLU A 41 13.17 5.79 -10.48
N ARG A 42 12.74 6.57 -11.48
CA ARG A 42 13.41 7.84 -11.82
C ARG A 42 13.35 8.87 -10.71
N ARG A 43 12.22 8.99 -10.00
CA ARG A 43 12.10 9.89 -8.85
C ARG A 43 13.07 9.50 -7.74
N HIS A 44 13.14 8.21 -7.42
CA HIS A 44 14.03 7.65 -6.39
C HIS A 44 15.53 7.75 -6.77
N ASN A 45 15.87 7.82 -8.06
CA ASN A 45 17.25 8.04 -8.50
C ASN A 45 17.76 9.49 -8.28
N TYR A 46 16.89 10.45 -7.97
CA TYR A 46 17.33 11.77 -7.50
C TYR A 46 17.76 11.69 -6.03
N SER A 47 18.93 12.26 -5.70
CA SER A 47 19.49 12.24 -4.35
C SER A 47 18.49 12.75 -3.28
N PHE A 48 18.29 11.93 -2.25
CA PHE A 48 17.42 12.12 -1.06
C PHE A 48 17.84 13.27 -0.13
N THR A 49 18.91 13.99 -0.44
CA THR A 49 19.41 15.11 0.37
C THR A 49 18.95 16.44 -0.20
N ARG A 50 17.77 16.89 0.23
CA ARG A 50 17.38 18.30 0.07
C ARG A 50 16.82 18.89 1.36
N THR A 51 15.89 18.21 2.04
CA THR A 51 15.28 18.70 3.30
C THR A 51 14.69 17.57 4.15
N VAL A 52 14.35 17.87 5.42
CA VAL A 52 13.59 16.96 6.31
C VAL A 52 12.22 16.58 5.72
N TRP A 53 11.65 17.45 4.89
CA TRP A 53 10.39 17.17 4.18
C TRP A 53 10.54 16.02 3.21
N ASP A 54 11.59 16.03 2.40
CA ASP A 54 11.85 14.98 1.41
C ASP A 54 11.99 13.62 2.09
N VAL A 55 12.74 13.58 3.21
CA VAL A 55 12.91 12.37 4.02
C VAL A 55 11.58 11.87 4.57
N ALA A 56 10.75 12.75 5.13
CA ALA A 56 9.44 12.37 5.67
C ALA A 56 8.49 11.88 4.58
N THR A 57 8.43 12.55 3.42
CA THR A 57 7.57 12.14 2.31
C THR A 57 8.01 10.80 1.71
N GLU A 58 9.31 10.59 1.55
CA GLU A 58 9.87 9.34 1.04
C GLU A 58 9.62 8.19 2.02
N TYR A 59 9.77 8.43 3.32
CA TYR A 59 9.43 7.45 4.35
C TYR A 59 7.97 6.98 4.23
N PHE A 60 7.00 7.89 4.20
CA PHE A 60 5.59 7.49 4.12
C PHE A 60 5.24 6.83 2.78
N HIS A 61 5.93 7.20 1.69
CA HIS A 61 5.73 6.56 0.40
C HIS A 61 6.24 5.12 0.38
N LEU A 62 7.47 4.87 0.84
CA LEU A 62 8.09 3.53 0.85
C LEU A 62 7.34 2.53 1.73
N PHE A 63 6.75 3.00 2.83
CA PHE A 63 6.06 2.15 3.79
C PHE A 63 4.53 2.24 3.72
N GLN A 64 3.98 2.87 2.68
CA GLN A 64 2.54 3.00 2.51
C GLN A 64 1.82 1.64 2.66
N HIS A 65 2.35 0.59 2.03
CA HIS A 65 1.73 -0.73 2.04
C HIS A 65 2.36 -1.70 3.06
N GLY A 66 3.19 -1.21 3.97
CA GLY A 66 3.93 -2.03 4.96
C GLY A 66 4.97 -2.97 4.36
N THR A 67 5.01 -3.12 3.04
CA THR A 67 6.00 -3.90 2.28
C THR A 67 6.61 -3.03 1.21
N VAL A 68 7.92 -3.16 1.06
CA VAL A 68 8.68 -2.50 0.02
C VAL A 68 8.67 -3.40 -1.23
N PRO A 69 8.30 -2.88 -2.41
CA PRO A 69 8.39 -3.62 -3.67
C PRO A 69 9.81 -4.18 -3.88
N GLU A 70 9.93 -5.36 -4.48
CA GLU A 70 11.24 -6.00 -4.73
C GLU A 70 12.21 -5.07 -5.49
N SER A 71 11.69 -4.35 -6.47
CA SER A 71 12.44 -3.38 -7.29
C SER A 71 13.06 -2.25 -6.46
N LEU A 72 12.44 -1.87 -5.35
CA LEU A 72 12.86 -0.77 -4.50
C LEU A 72 13.63 -1.22 -3.25
N ARG A 73 13.95 -2.52 -3.10
CA ARG A 73 14.64 -3.02 -1.90
C ARG A 73 16.02 -2.41 -1.72
N SER A 74 16.84 -2.41 -2.77
CA SER A 74 18.19 -1.83 -2.74
C SER A 74 18.16 -0.32 -2.48
N TYR A 75 17.20 0.38 -3.07
CA TYR A 75 16.97 1.80 -2.84
C TYR A 75 16.56 2.07 -1.38
N THR A 76 15.57 1.32 -0.88
CA THR A 76 15.06 1.49 0.49
C THR A 76 16.13 1.21 1.53
N GLU A 77 16.94 0.16 1.33
CA GLU A 77 18.06 -0.14 2.23
C GLU A 77 19.04 1.03 2.31
N ARG A 78 19.43 1.58 1.16
CA ARG A 78 20.32 2.75 1.09
C ARG A 78 19.69 4.00 1.72
N PHE A 79 18.43 4.28 1.41
CA PHE A 79 17.68 5.41 1.99
C PHE A 79 17.66 5.30 3.51
N LEU A 80 17.28 4.14 4.05
CA LEU A 80 17.18 3.95 5.49
C LEU A 80 18.53 4.07 6.19
N GLN A 81 19.59 3.47 5.63
CA GLN A 81 20.95 3.57 6.17
C GLN A 81 21.42 5.03 6.29
N GLN A 82 20.96 5.90 5.39
CA GLN A 82 21.41 7.30 5.31
C GLN A 82 20.49 8.27 6.07
N SER A 83 19.22 7.91 6.26
CA SER A 83 18.21 8.81 6.86
C SER A 83 17.81 8.43 8.29
N ILE A 84 17.95 7.16 8.69
CA ILE A 84 17.45 6.64 9.96
C ILE A 84 18.54 5.79 10.66
N CYS A 85 18.97 6.22 11.85
CA CYS A 85 20.00 5.51 12.62
C CYS A 85 19.62 4.05 12.94
N ASP A 86 18.35 3.77 13.26
CA ASP A 86 17.86 2.43 13.61
C ASP A 86 16.98 1.83 12.50
N HIS A 87 17.55 1.77 11.29
CA HIS A 87 16.85 1.28 10.10
C HIS A 87 16.41 -0.20 10.19
N GLU A 88 17.20 -1.04 10.87
CA GLU A 88 16.93 -2.47 11.04
C GLU A 88 15.67 -2.73 11.86
N SER A 89 15.50 -2.02 12.98
CA SER A 89 14.32 -2.17 13.84
C SER A 89 13.07 -1.64 13.16
N LEU A 90 13.19 -0.53 12.42
CA LEU A 90 12.12 0.04 11.63
C LEU A 90 11.66 -0.93 10.54
N ARG A 91 12.59 -1.50 9.76
CA ARG A 91 12.29 -2.48 8.72
C ARG A 91 11.57 -3.72 9.28
N LYS A 92 12.10 -4.30 10.35
CA LYS A 92 11.48 -5.45 11.04
C LYS A 92 10.10 -5.13 11.59
N THR A 93 9.87 -3.90 12.04
CA THR A 93 8.56 -3.45 12.49
C THR A 93 7.58 -3.52 11.32
N TRP A 94 7.92 -2.92 10.18
CA TRP A 94 7.08 -2.95 8.98
C TRP A 94 6.85 -4.36 8.42
N GLU A 95 7.88 -5.21 8.36
CA GLU A 95 7.75 -6.62 7.98
C GLU A 95 6.74 -7.35 8.88
N ARG A 96 6.81 -7.15 10.20
CA ARG A 96 5.83 -7.75 11.13
C ARG A 96 4.41 -7.24 10.89
N PHE A 97 4.23 -5.93 10.69
CA PHE A 97 2.92 -5.36 10.39
C PHE A 97 2.32 -5.96 9.10
N SER A 98 3.14 -6.18 8.07
CA SER A 98 2.69 -6.83 6.83
C SER A 98 2.27 -8.30 7.01
N ILE A 99 2.87 -9.02 7.96
CA ILE A 99 2.50 -10.41 8.27
C ILE A 99 1.16 -10.46 9.01
N TYR A 100 0.94 -9.52 9.94
CA TYR A 100 -0.29 -9.48 10.73
C TYR A 100 -1.48 -8.97 9.90
N PHE A 101 -1.28 -7.98 9.04
CA PHE A 101 -2.36 -7.30 8.33
C PHE A 101 -2.19 -7.45 6.81
N ASP A 102 -3.07 -8.24 6.17
CA ASP A 102 -3.02 -8.53 4.73
C ASP A 102 -3.33 -7.32 3.84
N CYS A 103 -4.01 -6.31 4.39
CA CYS A 103 -4.34 -5.06 3.69
C CYS A 103 -3.98 -3.93 4.63
N PHE A 104 -2.73 -3.48 4.60
CA PHE A 104 -2.23 -2.38 5.39
C PHE A 104 -1.92 -1.20 4.46
N ASP A 105 -2.50 -0.03 4.72
CA ASP A 105 -2.34 1.17 3.89
C ASP A 105 -2.23 2.43 4.77
N VAL A 106 -1.05 3.04 4.79
CA VAL A 106 -0.76 4.29 5.50
C VAL A 106 -0.68 5.41 4.49
N ARG A 107 -1.68 6.29 4.50
CA ARG A 107 -1.70 7.47 3.63
C ARG A 107 -1.32 8.71 4.41
N LEU A 108 -0.27 9.39 3.97
CA LEU A 108 0.06 10.72 4.43
C LEU A 108 -0.99 11.71 3.93
N GLN A 109 -1.77 12.31 4.84
CA GLN A 109 -2.77 13.31 4.48
C GLN A 109 -2.19 14.72 4.50
N ARG A 110 -1.35 15.00 5.50
CA ARG A 110 -0.76 16.32 5.69
C ARG A 110 0.58 16.18 6.39
N LEU A 111 1.50 17.07 6.04
CA LEU A 111 2.78 17.23 6.68
C LEU A 111 2.93 18.71 7.02
N ASP A 112 3.10 19.03 8.30
CA ASP A 112 3.15 20.40 8.82
C ASP A 112 4.52 20.66 9.45
N LYS A 113 5.15 21.81 9.15
CA LYS A 113 6.40 22.22 9.81
C LYS A 113 6.07 22.89 11.15
N ILE A 114 6.60 22.33 12.24
CA ILE A 114 6.40 22.83 13.60
C ILE A 114 7.67 23.49 14.17
N GLY A 115 8.84 23.15 13.60
CA GLY A 115 10.12 23.79 13.93
C GLY A 115 11.10 23.63 12.78
N ASP A 116 12.33 24.13 12.93
CA ASP A 116 13.31 24.17 11.82
C ASP A 116 13.53 22.80 11.17
N ASP A 117 13.63 21.75 11.99
CA ASP A 117 13.80 20.35 11.59
C ASP A 117 12.71 19.41 12.16
N LEU A 118 11.56 19.97 12.57
CA LEU A 118 10.47 19.19 13.16
C LEU A 118 9.23 19.25 12.28
N LEU A 119 8.76 18.08 11.87
CA LEU A 119 7.55 17.90 11.07
C LEU A 119 6.50 17.10 11.85
N LEU A 120 5.25 17.50 11.71
CA LEU A 120 4.08 16.75 12.16
C LEU A 120 3.39 16.11 10.96
N ALA A 121 3.34 14.79 10.95
CA ALA A 121 2.62 14.04 9.95
C ALA A 121 1.21 13.70 10.46
N THR A 122 0.20 14.05 9.67
CA THR A 122 -1.17 13.54 9.84
C THR A 122 -1.36 12.41 8.84
N THR A 123 -1.56 11.19 9.35
CA THR A 123 -1.74 9.99 8.52
C THR A 123 -3.10 9.35 8.73
N THR A 124 -3.58 8.65 7.72
CA THR A 124 -4.71 7.72 7.84
C THR A 124 -4.21 6.32 7.57
N THR A 125 -4.25 5.50 8.62
CA THR A 125 -3.90 4.09 8.55
C THR A 125 -5.16 3.27 8.39
N SER A 126 -5.30 2.56 7.28
CA SER A 126 -6.38 1.62 7.02
C SER A 126 -5.83 0.21 7.08
N PHE A 127 -6.44 -0.66 7.89
CA PHE A 127 -6.09 -2.07 7.87
C PHE A 127 -7.26 -2.98 8.14
N ALA A 128 -7.23 -4.16 7.51
CA ALA A 128 -8.15 -5.25 7.82
C ALA A 128 -7.57 -6.08 8.97
N ILE A 129 -8.39 -6.40 9.97
CA ILE A 129 -8.00 -7.27 11.08
C ILE A 129 -8.56 -8.68 10.81
N PRO A 130 -7.80 -9.59 10.18
CA PRO A 130 -8.26 -10.96 9.96
C PRO A 130 -8.25 -11.76 11.27
N ASP A 131 -9.07 -12.83 11.36
CA ASP A 131 -9.14 -13.70 12.56
C ASP A 131 -7.76 -14.25 12.97
N LYS A 132 -6.89 -14.53 11.98
CA LYS A 132 -5.49 -14.94 12.22
C LYS A 132 -4.68 -13.88 12.98
N ALA A 133 -4.90 -12.59 12.68
CA ALA A 133 -4.23 -11.48 13.34
C ALA A 133 -4.73 -11.33 14.77
N LEU A 134 -6.04 -11.48 15.02
CA LEU A 134 -6.58 -11.46 16.38
C LEU A 134 -5.99 -12.59 17.22
N ARG A 135 -5.95 -13.81 16.69
CA ARG A 135 -5.33 -14.93 17.40
C ARG A 135 -3.86 -14.70 17.68
N GLN A 136 -3.08 -14.11 16.77
CA GLN A 136 -1.64 -13.88 16.97
C GLN A 136 -1.30 -12.65 17.81
N LEU A 137 -2.08 -11.56 17.72
CA LEU A 137 -1.87 -10.34 18.49
C LEU A 137 -2.29 -10.53 19.96
N PHE A 138 -3.36 -11.29 20.21
CA PHE A 138 -3.91 -11.48 21.55
C PHE A 138 -3.47 -12.78 22.24
N THR A 139 -2.74 -13.70 21.58
CA THR A 139 -2.29 -14.97 22.21
C THR A 139 -1.32 -14.78 23.37
N ARG A 140 -0.56 -13.68 23.40
CA ARG A 140 0.44 -13.44 24.45
C ARG A 140 -0.15 -12.94 25.78
N ASN A 141 -1.45 -12.62 25.81
CA ASN A 141 -2.10 -11.98 26.96
C ASN A 141 -3.30 -12.77 27.52
N THR A 142 -3.65 -13.94 26.97
CA THR A 142 -4.79 -14.76 27.40
C THR A 142 -4.65 -15.39 28.80
N ASN A 143 -3.59 -15.07 29.55
CA ASN A 143 -3.50 -15.43 30.97
C ASN A 143 -4.31 -14.49 31.89
N LYS A 144 -4.93 -13.42 31.36
CA LYS A 144 -5.87 -12.59 32.12
C LYS A 144 -7.26 -12.68 31.50
N LYS A 145 -8.23 -12.95 32.38
CA LYS A 145 -9.65 -13.20 32.07
C LYS A 145 -10.33 -12.06 31.29
N ASP A 146 -9.77 -10.85 31.33
CA ASP A 146 -10.34 -9.63 30.74
C ASP A 146 -10.04 -9.46 29.24
N ASP A 147 -8.89 -9.93 28.74
CA ASP A 147 -8.50 -9.77 27.33
C ASP A 147 -9.31 -10.67 26.38
N SER A 148 -9.93 -11.73 26.94
CA SER A 148 -10.90 -12.58 26.25
C SER A 148 -12.16 -11.82 25.85
N GLU A 149 -12.59 -10.81 26.62
CA GLU A 149 -13.82 -10.06 26.34
C GLU A 149 -13.61 -9.06 25.20
N LEU A 150 -12.43 -8.46 25.15
CA LEU A 150 -12.05 -7.51 24.10
C LEU A 150 -11.87 -8.20 22.75
N ALA A 151 -11.24 -9.38 22.74
CA ALA A 151 -11.16 -10.23 21.56
C ALA A 151 -12.55 -10.69 21.08
N ALA A 152 -13.44 -11.07 22.00
CA ALA A 152 -14.81 -11.47 21.67
C ALA A 152 -15.66 -10.32 21.11
N LYS A 153 -15.47 -9.08 21.60
CA LYS A 153 -16.17 -7.88 21.08
C LYS A 153 -15.69 -7.44 19.71
N LEU A 154 -14.45 -7.73 19.34
CA LEU A 154 -13.90 -7.42 18.01
C LEU A 154 -14.24 -8.47 16.95
N LEU A 155 -14.73 -9.64 17.37
CA LEU A 155 -15.11 -10.77 16.50
C LEU A 155 -16.62 -10.85 16.18
N ASN A 156 -17.45 -9.97 16.77
CA ASN A 156 -18.90 -9.91 16.58
C ASN A 156 -19.31 -8.71 15.72
#